data_AF-A0A6N7IW61-F1
#
_entry.id   AF-A0A6N7IW61-F1
#
_cell.length_a   1.000
_cell.length_b   1.000
_cell.length_c   1.000
_cell.angle_alpha   90.00
_cell.angle_beta   90.00
_cell.angle_gamma   90.00
#
_symmetry.space_group_name_H-M   'P 1'
#
loop_
_entity.id
_entity.type
_entity.pdbx_description
1 polymer ?
#
loop_
_entity_poly.entity_id
_entity_poly.type
_entity_poly.pdbx_seq_one_letter_code
_entity_poly.pdbx_strand_id
1 'polypeptide(L)'
;MSYNAKNYTEQGGDVTHIGGTLIIEEGATVEGLPSSFTPAENQADSEAETVDALKEEFNGLLAKLKTAGLMEADAEPETDAT
;
A
#
# COMPACT_ATOMS: atom_id res chain seq x y z
N MET A 1 -23.16 17.29 -27.90
CA MET A 1 -21.70 17.06 -27.93
C MET A 1 -21.36 16.11 -26.79
N SER A 2 -20.85 14.89 -27.04
CA SER A 2 -20.26 14.12 -25.95
C SER A 2 -18.86 14.67 -25.69
N TYR A 3 -18.66 15.28 -24.53
CA TYR A 3 -17.33 15.72 -24.12
C TYR A 3 -16.50 14.47 -23.77
N ASN A 4 -15.43 14.22 -24.52
CA ASN A 4 -14.48 13.13 -24.29
C ASN A 4 -13.40 13.57 -23.29
N ALA A 5 -13.81 14.16 -22.17
CA ALA A 5 -12.89 14.45 -21.09
C ALA A 5 -12.68 13.16 -20.31
N LYS A 6 -11.56 12.47 -20.57
CA LYS A 6 -11.19 11.27 -19.78
C LYS A 6 -11.05 11.59 -18.30
N ASN A 7 -10.66 12.83 -17.97
CA ASN A 7 -10.50 13.29 -16.60
C ASN A 7 -11.42 14.50 -16.36
N TYR A 8 -12.16 14.52 -15.27
CA TYR A 8 -13.08 15.60 -14.92
C TYR A 8 -13.30 15.69 -13.40
N THR A 9 -13.63 16.88 -12.91
CA THR A 9 -13.99 17.11 -11.50
C THR A 9 -15.50 17.29 -11.39
N GLU A 10 -16.11 16.68 -10.40
CA GLU A 10 -17.54 16.85 -10.11
C GLU A 10 -17.85 18.27 -9.63
N GLN A 11 -19.09 18.70 -9.80
CA GLN A 11 -19.53 20.02 -9.33
C GLN A 11 -19.40 20.08 -7.80
N GLY A 12 -18.57 21.00 -7.31
CA GLY A 12 -18.24 21.11 -5.88
C GLY A 12 -16.78 20.79 -5.56
N GLY A 13 -16.05 20.11 -6.46
CA GLY A 13 -14.61 19.92 -6.32
C GLY A 13 -14.17 18.72 -5.45
N ASP A 14 -15.11 18.04 -4.80
CA ASP A 14 -14.80 16.95 -3.85
C ASP A 14 -14.21 15.71 -4.53
N VAL A 15 -14.59 15.45 -5.78
CA VAL A 15 -14.16 14.26 -6.52
C VAL A 15 -13.56 14.68 -7.86
N THR A 16 -12.34 14.20 -8.12
CA THR A 16 -11.71 14.25 -9.45
C THR A 16 -11.58 12.84 -10.00
N HIS A 17 -12.24 12.60 -11.12
CA HIS A 17 -12.15 11.35 -11.87
C HIS A 17 -10.96 11.38 -12.82
N ILE A 18 -10.14 10.33 -12.77
CA ILE A 18 -9.01 10.11 -13.69
C ILE A 18 -9.31 8.87 -14.53
N GLY A 19 -9.84 9.05 -15.73
CA GLY A 19 -10.10 7.97 -16.70
C GLY A 19 -9.00 7.78 -17.75
N GLY A 20 -7.97 8.63 -17.73
CA GLY A 20 -6.73 8.47 -18.49
C GLY A 20 -5.55 8.04 -17.62
N THR A 21 -4.34 8.06 -18.17
CA THR A 21 -3.11 7.85 -17.39
C THR A 21 -2.76 9.11 -16.61
N LEU A 22 -2.54 8.99 -15.31
CA LEU A 22 -1.92 10.02 -14.48
C LEU A 22 -0.42 9.71 -14.35
N ILE A 23 0.43 10.63 -14.81
CA ILE A 23 1.88 10.54 -14.68
C ILE A 23 2.31 11.56 -13.62
N ILE A 24 3.02 11.08 -12.60
CA ILE A 24 3.66 11.90 -11.58
C ILE A 24 5.15 11.86 -11.87
N GLU A 25 5.73 13.01 -12.20
CA GLU A 25 7.13 13.13 -12.64
C GLU A 25 8.13 12.96 -11.49
N GLU A 26 9.40 12.75 -11.83
CA GLU A 26 10.48 12.65 -10.85
C GLU A 26 10.56 13.89 -9.94
N GLY A 27 10.60 13.67 -8.63
CA GLY A 27 10.67 14.74 -7.62
C GLY A 27 9.32 15.33 -7.19
N ALA A 28 8.20 14.92 -7.79
CA ALA A 28 6.87 15.32 -7.31
C ALA A 28 6.50 14.60 -6.00
N THR A 29 5.66 15.25 -5.20
CA THR A 29 5.14 14.71 -3.93
C THR A 29 3.63 14.66 -3.98
N VAL A 30 3.04 13.62 -3.40
CA VAL A 30 1.58 13.50 -3.22
C VAL A 30 1.31 13.31 -1.74
N GLU A 31 0.54 14.23 -1.16
CA GLU A 31 0.14 14.19 0.24
C GLU A 31 -1.30 13.70 0.37
N GLY A 32 -1.61 13.02 1.48
CA GLY A 32 -2.99 12.59 1.79
C GLY A 32 -3.52 11.38 1.01
N LEU A 33 -2.67 10.69 0.24
CA LEU A 33 -3.03 9.36 -0.28
C LEU A 33 -3.17 8.36 0.90
N PRO A 34 -4.11 7.41 0.81
CA PRO A 34 -4.23 6.36 1.82
C PRO A 34 -2.92 5.56 1.90
N SER A 35 -2.60 5.12 3.11
CA SER A 35 -1.32 4.50 3.51
C SER A 35 -0.87 3.33 2.64
N SER A 36 -1.80 2.67 1.92
CA SER A 36 -1.54 1.58 0.97
C SER A 36 -0.63 1.94 -0.22
N PHE A 37 -0.33 3.23 -0.43
CA PHE A 37 0.65 3.68 -1.44
C PHE A 37 2.05 3.95 -0.88
N THR A 38 2.27 3.75 0.41
CA THR A 38 3.60 3.86 1.02
C THR A 38 4.37 2.58 0.73
N PRO A 39 5.56 2.62 0.10
CA PRO A 39 6.39 1.43 -0.03
C PRO A 39 6.67 0.82 1.34
N ALA A 40 6.73 -0.51 1.42
CA ALA A 40 7.17 -1.17 2.64
C ALA A 40 8.59 -0.75 3.01
N GLU A 41 8.86 -0.75 4.31
CA GLU A 41 10.21 -0.53 4.82
C GLU A 41 11.17 -1.56 4.20
N ASN A 42 12.41 -1.13 3.96
CA ASN A 42 13.43 -2.00 3.41
C ASN A 42 13.62 -3.27 4.29
N GLN A 43 13.72 -4.40 3.62
CA GLN A 43 14.19 -5.65 4.20
C GLN A 43 15.61 -5.88 3.66
N ALA A 44 16.59 -5.96 4.57
CA ALA A 44 17.94 -6.33 4.21
C ALA A 44 17.99 -7.78 3.70
N ASP A 45 19.05 -8.13 2.99
CA ASP A 45 19.27 -9.50 2.52
C ASP A 45 19.31 -10.47 3.72
N SER A 46 18.79 -11.67 3.50
CA SER A 46 18.81 -12.74 4.50
C SER A 46 20.21 -13.29 4.68
N GLU A 47 20.71 -13.31 5.92
CA GLU A 47 22.00 -13.93 6.29
C GLU A 47 21.78 -15.23 7.09
N ALA A 48 20.55 -15.75 7.10
CA ALA A 48 20.17 -16.93 7.87
C ALA A 48 20.91 -18.20 7.43
N GLU A 49 21.67 -18.79 8.35
CA GLU A 49 22.33 -20.10 8.16
C GLU A 49 21.45 -21.28 8.63
N THR A 50 20.33 -20.99 9.29
CA THR A 50 19.41 -22.00 9.83
C THR A 50 17.97 -21.73 9.39
N VAL A 51 17.14 -22.78 9.37
CA VAL A 51 15.72 -22.65 9.03
C VAL A 51 14.98 -21.78 10.04
N ASP A 52 15.35 -21.85 11.32
CA ASP A 52 14.73 -21.04 12.37
C ASP A 52 15.04 -19.54 12.17
N ALA A 53 16.29 -19.19 11.87
CA ALA A 53 16.66 -17.81 11.54
C ALA A 53 15.96 -17.31 10.26
N LEU A 54 15.86 -18.15 9.22
CA LEU A 54 15.16 -17.79 7.98
C LEU A 54 13.67 -17.50 8.25
N LYS A 55 13.03 -18.29 9.13
CA LYS A 55 11.64 -18.10 9.51
C LYS A 55 11.45 -16.75 10.23
N GLU A 56 12.37 -16.34 11.10
CA GLU A 56 12.31 -15.06 11.79
C GLU A 56 12.42 -13.89 10.81
N GLU A 57 13.42 -13.92 9.92
CA GLU A 57 13.62 -12.88 8.91
C GLU A 57 12.43 -12.80 7.94
N PHE A 58 11.90 -13.94 7.52
CA PHE A 58 10.72 -14.01 6.66
C PHE A 58 9.48 -13.41 7.34
N ASN A 59 9.20 -13.76 8.60
CA ASN A 59 8.07 -13.19 9.32
C ASN A 59 8.26 -11.68 9.56
N GLY A 60 9.51 -11.21 9.72
CA GLY A 60 9.83 -9.78 9.74
C GLY A 60 9.45 -9.07 8.44
N LEU A 61 9.77 -9.67 7.29
CA LEU A 61 9.32 -9.16 5.98
C LEU A 61 7.79 -9.10 5.88
N LEU A 62 7.09 -10.17 6.28
CA LEU A 62 5.63 -10.19 6.24
C LEU A 62 5.02 -9.06 7.09
N ALA A 63 5.58 -8.81 8.28
CA ALA A 63 5.13 -7.72 9.15
C ALA A 63 5.30 -6.34 8.49
N LYS A 64 6.43 -6.10 7.81
CA LYS A 64 6.67 -4.86 7.05
C LYS A 64 5.66 -4.68 5.91
N LEU A 65 5.36 -5.74 5.17
CA LEU A 65 4.38 -5.71 4.08
C LEU A 65 2.96 -5.41 4.58
N LYS A 66 2.56 -6.03 5.71
CA LYS A 66 1.26 -5.78 6.36
C LYS A 66 1.14 -4.34 6.85
N THR A 67 2.19 -3.85 7.51
CA THR A 67 2.26 -2.46 8.01
C THR A 67 2.16 -1.44 6.87
N ALA A 68 2.75 -1.74 5.72
CA ALA A 68 2.67 -0.91 4.52
C ALA A 68 1.31 -0.96 3.80
N GLY A 69 0.38 -1.82 4.26
CA GLY A 69 -0.90 -2.03 3.57
C GLY A 69 -0.77 -2.73 2.22
N LEU A 70 0.37 -3.38 1.96
CA LEU A 70 0.61 -4.18 0.75
C LEU A 70 0.15 -5.64 0.92
N MET A 71 -0.17 -6.04 2.16
CA MET A 71 -0.70 -7.34 2.54
C MET A 71 -1.76 -7.16 3.62
N GLU A 72 -2.79 -8.01 3.62
CA GLU A 72 -3.82 -8.00 4.67
C GLU A 72 -3.22 -8.34 6.05
N ALA A 73 -3.68 -7.64 7.09
CA ALA A 73 -3.27 -7.93 8.45
C ALA A 73 -3.71 -9.33 8.88
N ASP A 74 -3.02 -9.92 9.87
CA ASP A 74 -3.48 -11.17 10.44
C ASP A 74 -4.87 -10.98 11.06
N ALA A 75 -5.74 -11.98 10.89
CA ALA A 75 -7.00 -11.99 11.60
C ALA A 75 -6.72 -11.97 13.10
N GLU A 76 -7.29 -10.99 13.81
CA GLU A 76 -7.36 -11.03 15.27
C GLU A 76 -8.01 -12.37 15.66
N PRO A 77 -7.43 -13.12 16.62
CA PRO A 77 -8.10 -14.33 17.08
C PRO A 77 -9.46 -13.92 17.65
N GLU A 78 -10.53 -14.50 17.09
CA GLU A 78 -11.89 -14.41 17.64
C GLU A 78 -11.80 -14.74 19.13
N THR A 79 -11.94 -13.73 19.99
CA THR A 79 -12.05 -13.92 21.42
C THR A 79 -13.45 -14.47 21.68
N ASP A 80 -13.59 -15.78 21.56
CA ASP A 80 -14.84 -16.47 21.84
C ASP A 80 -15.19 -16.21 23.32
N ALA A 81 -16.19 -15.35 23.50
CA ALA A 81 -16.65 -14.90 24.79
C ALA A 81 -17.25 -16.07 25.57
N THR A 82 -16.69 -16.33 26.75
CA THR A 82 -17.29 -17.25 27.75
C THR A 82 -18.52 -16.63 28.41
#